data_AF-A0A109LUH6-F1
#
_entry.id   AF-A0A109LUH6-F1
#
_cell.length_a   1.000
_cell.length_b   1.000
_cell.length_c   1.000
_cell.angle_alpha   90.00
_cell.angle_beta   90.00
_cell.angle_gamma   90.00
#
_symmetry.space_group_name_H-M   'P 1'
#
loop_
_entity.id
_entity.type
_entity.pdbx_description
1 polymer ?
#
loop_
_entity_poly.entity_id
_entity_poly.type
_entity_poly.pdbx_seq_one_letter_code
_entity_poly.pdbx_strand_id
1 'polypeptide(L)'
;MIVTTTPTIEGRPIQDYLGIVTGEVIVGANLFRDLFANIRDIVGGRSGSYERVLAEAREQAIQELQAECGARGGNAVVGVDLDYEVIGETGSMLMVSASGTAVKV
;
A
#
# COMPACT_ATOMS: atom_id res chain seq x y z
N MET A 1 10.07 3.91 10.65
CA MET A 1 10.57 2.58 10.23
C MET A 1 11.05 2.71 8.79
N ILE A 2 12.18 2.10 8.40
CA ILE A 2 12.58 2.11 6.98
C ILE A 2 11.66 1.16 6.22
N VAL A 3 11.11 1.61 5.11
CA VAL A 3 10.29 0.81 4.20
C VAL A 3 10.82 1.07 2.80
N THR A 4 11.18 0.01 2.09
CA THR A 4 11.79 0.14 0.76
C THR A 4 11.36 -0.99 -0.16
N THR A 5 11.21 -0.66 -1.45
CA THR A 5 11.00 -1.64 -2.51
C THR A 5 12.29 -2.39 -2.87
N THR A 6 13.45 -1.90 -2.43
CA THR A 6 14.73 -2.59 -2.61
C THR A 6 14.85 -3.79 -1.67
N PRO A 7 15.55 -4.88 -2.06
CA PRO A 7 15.70 -6.06 -1.21
C PRO A 7 16.69 -5.84 -0.04
N THR A 8 17.51 -4.79 -0.10
CA THR A 8 18.53 -4.46 0.90
C THR A 8 18.53 -2.97 1.24
N ILE A 9 19.15 -2.62 2.37
CA ILE A 9 19.37 -1.23 2.81
C ILE A 9 20.88 -0.99 2.85
N GLU A 10 21.36 -0.02 2.07
CA GLU A 10 22.78 0.32 2.02
C GLU A 10 23.31 0.79 3.38
N GLY A 11 24.47 0.28 3.79
CA GLY A 11 25.09 0.60 5.08
C GLY A 11 24.37 0.03 6.30
N ARG A 12 23.32 -0.79 6.12
CA ARG A 12 22.56 -1.43 7.22
C ARG A 12 22.31 -2.91 6.91
N PRO A 13 23.28 -3.81 7.21
CA PRO A 13 23.12 -5.24 6.94
C PRO A 13 21.95 -5.82 7.75
N ILE A 14 21.16 -6.69 7.12
CA ILE A 14 20.06 -7.40 7.78
C ILE A 14 20.63 -8.41 8.78
N GLN A 15 20.22 -8.30 10.03
CA GLN A 15 20.60 -9.17 11.14
C GLN A 15 19.62 -10.34 11.29
N ASP A 16 18.31 -10.08 11.16
CA ASP A 16 17.26 -11.09 11.27
C ASP A 16 16.16 -10.87 10.23
N TYR A 17 15.63 -11.97 9.68
CA TYR A 17 14.44 -11.99 8.84
C TYR A 17 13.25 -12.48 9.66
N LEU A 18 12.18 -11.69 9.71
CA LEU A 18 11.02 -11.89 10.58
C LEU A 18 9.77 -12.33 9.79
N GLY A 19 10.00 -12.81 8.58
CA GLY A 19 8.98 -13.31 7.67
C GLY A 19 8.24 -12.20 6.90
N ILE A 20 7.27 -12.65 6.11
CA ILE A 20 6.43 -11.78 5.29
C ILE A 20 5.44 -11.05 6.18
N VAL A 21 5.24 -9.78 5.89
CA VAL A 21 4.21 -8.91 6.46
C VAL A 21 3.38 -8.30 5.33
N THR A 22 2.12 -7.98 5.61
CA THR A 22 1.18 -7.36 4.68
C THR A 22 0.36 -6.25 5.35
N GLY A 23 -0.27 -5.43 4.52
CA GLY A 23 -1.29 -4.47 4.95
C GLY A 23 -2.23 -4.19 3.78
N GLU A 24 -3.53 -4.09 4.04
CA GLU A 24 -4.55 -4.08 3.00
C GLU A 24 -5.65 -3.07 3.29
N VAL A 25 -5.99 -2.26 2.29
CA VAL A 25 -7.05 -1.25 2.41
C VAL A 25 -8.04 -1.41 1.28
N ILE A 26 -9.33 -1.49 1.64
CA ILE A 26 -10.43 -1.58 0.68
C ILE A 26 -11.15 -0.22 0.61
N VAL A 27 -11.07 0.41 -0.56
CA VAL A 27 -11.83 1.60 -0.92
C VAL A 27 -13.23 1.19 -1.36
N GLY A 28 -14.23 1.62 -0.59
CA GLY A 28 -15.63 1.21 -0.75
C GLY A 28 -16.33 1.71 -2.02
N ALA A 29 -17.43 1.04 -2.35
CA ALA A 29 -18.12 1.17 -3.63
C ALA A 29 -18.67 2.56 -3.95
N ASN A 30 -19.14 3.29 -2.94
CA ASN A 30 -19.68 4.63 -3.12
C ASN A 30 -18.57 5.63 -3.45
N LEU A 31 -17.47 5.59 -2.69
CA LEU A 31 -16.32 6.45 -2.92
C LEU A 31 -15.67 6.19 -4.28
N PHE A 32 -15.49 4.92 -4.65
CA PHE A 32 -14.94 4.56 -5.96
C PHE A 32 -15.85 4.97 -7.11
N ARG A 33 -17.17 4.76 -7.00
CA ARG A 33 -18.15 5.20 -8.02
C ARG A 33 -18.15 6.71 -8.20
N ASP A 34 -18.09 7.46 -7.11
CA ASP A 34 -18.02 8.93 -7.15
C ASP A 34 -16.73 9.41 -7.81
N LEU A 35 -15.60 8.72 -7.58
CA LEU A 35 -14.36 8.99 -8.30
C LEU A 35 -14.51 8.77 -9.81
N PHE A 36 -15.09 7.63 -10.24
CA PHE A 36 -15.29 7.32 -11.66
C PHE A 36 -16.30 8.23 -12.34
N ALA A 37 -17.37 8.63 -11.64
CA ALA A 37 -18.37 9.55 -12.17
C ALA A 37 -17.78 10.94 -12.44
N ASN A 38 -16.85 11.40 -11.60
CA ASN A 38 -16.17 12.70 -11.74
C ASN A 38 -15.02 12.71 -12.76
N ILE A 39 -14.55 11.55 -13.23
CA ILE A 39 -13.44 11.44 -14.21
C ILE A 39 -13.92 11.60 -15.66
N ARG A 40 -15.24 11.53 -15.93
CA ARG A 40 -15.78 11.55 -17.29
C ARG A 40 -15.43 12.83 -18.08
N ASP A 41 -15.04 13.91 -17.40
CA ASP A 41 -14.67 15.20 -18.01
C ASP A 41 -13.15 15.48 -18.04
N ILE A 42 -12.30 14.56 -17.56
CA ILE A 42 -10.85 14.81 -17.42
C ILE A 42 -10.06 14.17 -18.57
N VAL A 43 -9.97 14.89 -19.69
CA VAL A 43 -9.01 14.60 -20.76
C VAL A 43 -7.63 15.12 -20.33
N GLY A 44 -6.74 14.23 -19.92
CA GLY A 44 -5.28 14.51 -19.83
C GLY A 44 -4.76 15.28 -18.62
N GLY A 45 -5.57 15.53 -17.59
CA GLY A 45 -5.15 16.20 -16.35
C GLY A 45 -5.20 15.28 -15.13
N ARG A 46 -4.32 15.50 -14.13
CA ARG A 46 -4.35 14.81 -12.84
C ARG A 46 -5.71 14.99 -12.17
N SER A 47 -6.43 13.90 -11.90
CA SER A 47 -7.67 13.95 -11.12
C SER A 47 -7.31 14.03 -9.64
N GLY A 48 -7.24 15.25 -9.11
CA GLY A 48 -6.77 15.50 -7.74
C GLY A 48 -7.61 14.82 -6.65
N SER A 49 -8.86 14.45 -6.92
CA SER A 49 -9.69 13.66 -6.00
C SER A 49 -9.33 12.18 -6.03
N TYR A 50 -9.11 11.59 -7.21
CA TYR A 50 -8.72 10.19 -7.37
C TYR A 50 -7.34 9.90 -6.80
N GLU A 51 -6.37 10.74 -7.13
CA GLU A 51 -5.00 10.61 -6.62
C GLU A 51 -4.94 10.70 -5.10
N ARG A 52 -5.80 11.53 -4.49
CA ARG A 52 -5.87 11.67 -3.03
C ARG A 52 -6.36 10.39 -2.37
N VAL A 53 -7.45 9.81 -2.86
CA VAL A 53 -8.00 8.57 -2.29
C VAL A 53 -7.01 7.42 -2.45
N LEU A 54 -6.36 7.30 -3.60
CA LEU A 54 -5.30 6.29 -3.79
C LEU A 54 -4.10 6.52 -2.87
N ALA A 55 -3.71 7.78 -2.65
CA ALA A 55 -2.62 8.10 -1.75
C ALA A 55 -2.95 7.76 -0.30
N GLU A 56 -4.16 8.09 0.15
CA GLU A 56 -4.65 7.76 1.49
C GLU A 56 -4.72 6.23 1.70
N ALA A 57 -5.26 5.49 0.73
CA ALA A 57 -5.33 4.03 0.81
C ALA A 57 -3.95 3.38 0.87
N ARG A 58 -2.99 3.84 0.04
CA ARG A 58 -1.61 3.35 0.07
C ARG A 58 -0.91 3.68 1.39
N GLU A 59 -1.07 4.91 1.88
CA GLU A 59 -0.49 5.33 3.16
C GLU A 59 -0.98 4.42 4.31
N GLN A 60 -2.28 4.15 4.35
CA GLN A 60 -2.89 3.26 5.34
C GLN A 60 -2.38 1.81 5.22
N ALA A 61 -2.31 1.26 4.00
CA ALA A 61 -1.77 -0.09 3.79
C ALA A 61 -0.31 -0.20 4.24
N ILE A 62 0.51 0.83 3.98
CA ILE A 62 1.90 0.88 4.46
C ILE A 62 1.96 1.01 5.99
N GLN A 63 1.04 1.74 6.62
CA GLN A 63 0.98 1.85 8.08
C GLN A 63 0.63 0.51 8.75
N GLU A 64 -0.30 -0.26 8.19
CA GLU A 64 -0.62 -1.61 8.66
C GLU A 64 0.58 -2.56 8.50
N LEU A 65 1.23 -2.54 7.34
CA LEU A 65 2.48 -3.28 7.07
C LEU A 65 3.58 -2.96 8.10
N GLN A 66 3.76 -1.68 8.42
CA GLN A 66 4.72 -1.22 9.42
C GLN A 66 4.33 -1.66 10.84
N ALA A 67 3.05 -1.61 11.18
CA ALA A 67 2.55 -2.05 12.48
C ALA A 67 2.78 -3.55 12.67
N GLU A 68 2.51 -4.37 11.65
CA GLU A 68 2.78 -5.80 11.67
C GLU A 68 4.27 -6.11 11.81
N CYS A 69 5.13 -5.38 11.08
CA CYS A 69 6.58 -5.47 11.23
C CYS A 69 7.02 -5.17 12.68
N GLY A 70 6.48 -4.09 13.27
CA GLY A 70 6.76 -3.70 14.65
C GLY A 70 6.31 -4.75 15.66
N ALA A 71 5.13 -5.35 15.46
CA ALA A 71 4.62 -6.42 16.33
C ALA A 71 5.50 -7.68 16.32
N ARG A 72 6.24 -7.91 15.23
CA ARG A 72 7.22 -9.01 15.09
C ARG A 72 8.63 -8.64 15.60
N GLY A 73 8.83 -7.42 16.10
CA GLY A 73 10.12 -6.92 16.57
C GLY A 73 11.05 -6.41 15.48
N GLY A 74 10.52 -6.19 14.26
CA GLY A 74 11.26 -5.62 13.14
C GLY A 74 11.42 -4.11 13.23
N ASN A 75 12.44 -3.59 12.57
CA ASN A 75 12.73 -2.15 12.50
C ASN A 75 12.82 -1.63 11.05
N ALA A 76 12.66 -2.51 10.06
CA ALA A 76 12.52 -2.17 8.65
C ALA A 76 11.69 -3.21 7.88
N VAL A 77 11.14 -2.80 6.75
CA VAL A 77 10.52 -3.68 5.75
C VAL A 77 11.25 -3.48 4.42
N VAL A 78 11.72 -4.57 3.82
CA VAL A 78 12.43 -4.59 2.53
C VAL A 78 11.65 -5.36 1.48
N GLY A 79 11.99 -5.14 0.21
CA GLY A 79 11.34 -5.83 -0.91
C GLY A 79 9.84 -5.57 -0.96
N VAL A 80 9.43 -4.34 -0.65
CA VAL A 80 8.02 -3.98 -0.64
C VAL A 80 7.44 -4.00 -2.06
N ASP A 81 6.27 -4.59 -2.18
CA ASP A 81 5.44 -4.57 -3.38
C ASP A 81 4.08 -3.92 -3.07
N LEU A 82 3.51 -3.25 -4.08
CA LEU A 82 2.25 -2.52 -3.97
C LEU A 82 1.33 -2.91 -5.12
N ASP A 83 0.24 -3.58 -4.78
CA ASP A 83 -0.77 -4.05 -5.72
C ASP A 83 -2.08 -3.30 -5.59
N TYR A 84 -2.74 -3.08 -6.72
CA TYR A 84 -4.04 -2.42 -6.81
C TYR A 84 -5.00 -3.31 -7.58
N GLU A 85 -6.08 -3.74 -6.93
CA GLU A 85 -7.04 -4.68 -7.51
C GLU A 85 -8.46 -4.12 -7.45
N VAL A 86 -9.13 -4.11 -8.59
CA VAL A 86 -10.57 -3.80 -8.62
C VAL A 86 -11.34 -5.06 -8.25
N ILE A 87 -12.13 -4.99 -7.18
CA ILE A 87 -12.86 -6.13 -6.61
C ILE A 87 -14.37 -5.85 -6.50
N GLY A 88 -15.13 -6.92 -6.25
CA GLY A 88 -16.60 -6.90 -6.17
C GLY A 88 -17.28 -7.21 -7.52
N GLU A 89 -18.48 -7.80 -7.48
CA GLU A 89 -19.20 -8.29 -8.67
C GLU A 89 -19.40 -7.23 -9.76
N THR A 90 -19.55 -5.97 -9.35
CA THR A 90 -19.73 -4.83 -10.27
C THR A 90 -18.43 -4.05 -10.53
N GLY A 91 -17.27 -4.55 -10.09
CA GLY A 91 -15.99 -3.84 -10.19
C GLY A 91 -15.99 -2.49 -9.49
N SER A 92 -16.73 -2.40 -8.38
CA SER A 92 -17.01 -1.13 -7.73
C SER A 92 -16.09 -0.82 -6.57
N MET A 93 -15.27 -1.75 -6.10
CA MET A 93 -14.35 -1.51 -4.98
C MET A 93 -12.91 -1.60 -5.49
N LEU A 94 -11.99 -0.94 -4.77
CA LEU A 94 -10.57 -1.02 -5.05
C LEU A 94 -9.84 -1.46 -3.78
N MET A 95 -9.09 -2.54 -3.89
CA MET A 95 -8.16 -2.99 -2.87
C MET A 95 -6.76 -2.45 -3.17
N VAL A 96 -6.09 -1.94 -2.14
CA VAL A 96 -4.67 -1.60 -2.17
C VAL A 96 -3.98 -2.53 -1.19
N SER A 97 -3.05 -3.33 -1.69
CA SER A 97 -2.29 -4.29 -0.89
C SER A 97 -0.83 -3.90 -0.88
N ALA A 98 -0.22 -3.88 0.30
CA ALA A 98 1.22 -3.75 0.48
C ALA A 98 1.75 -5.06 1.05
N SER A 99 2.83 -5.59 0.47
CA SER A 99 3.50 -6.77 1.00
C SER A 99 5.01 -6.52 1.08
N GLY A 100 5.71 -7.25 1.95
CA GLY A 100 7.16 -7.14 2.06
C GLY A 100 7.74 -8.09 3.10
N THR A 101 9.04 -7.98 3.35
CA THR A 101 9.72 -8.79 4.37
C THR A 101 10.11 -7.93 5.57
N ALA A 102 9.58 -8.27 6.75
CA ALA A 102 9.97 -7.64 8.00
C ALA A 102 11.39 -8.09 8.38
N VAL A 103 12.25 -7.15 8.74
CA VAL A 103 13.64 -7.41 9.08
C VAL A 103 14.09 -6.60 10.28
N LYS A 104 15.16 -7.06 10.91
CA LYS A 104 15.96 -6.30 11.85
C LYS A 104 17.28 -5.93 11.19
N VAL A 105 17.58 -4.64 11.09
CA VAL A 105 18.86 -4.10 10.62
C VAL A 105 19.62 -3.40 11.74
#